data_AF-A0A951BCP0-F1
#
_entry.id   AF-A0A951BCP0-F1
#
_cell.length_a   1.000
_cell.length_b   1.000
_cell.length_c   1.000
_cell.angle_alpha   90.00
_cell.angle_beta   90.00
_cell.angle_gamma   90.00
#
_symmetry.space_group_name_H-M   'P 1'
#
loop_
_entity.id
_entity.type
_entity.pdbx_description
1 polymer ?
#
loop_
_entity_poly.entity_id
_entity_poly.type
_entity_poly.pdbx_seq_one_letter_code
_entity_poly.pdbx_strand_id
1 'polypeptide(L)'
;MTLAYFHPKWTFRVFVARACVMSKDEFLRILDFVERFRTHSKLWTFAAEADPMWQMTVFLMRRHLEGKPVTVTSLASASGVPYATAMRRIEDMFQNHLLVRRQRTRTGKSFSIHPSQRLIDELHTYVLQIKHLVGTTIGLKEKSGDFDKFYFGASYLAGSIIPAPAVLPGGIGVRRKLRMLTFTDPTSRAMQSALRDIEQTLGAEVQITALNLDALFAETLANASKPRSDYDILTLDLPWIAEFAERGYLMPLDSLLEMDHFNKDDFHPAGWAAARYHGVQYGIPIQTTPELLMYRTDLFGEAG
;
A
#
# COMPACT_ATOMS: atom_id res chain seq x y z
N MET A 1 -11.52 10.58 -5.98
CA MET A 1 -11.87 11.92 -6.50
C MET A 1 -10.77 12.34 -7.49
N THR A 2 -10.99 12.89 -8.69
CA THR A 2 -11.73 14.08 -9.14
C THR A 2 -11.97 13.96 -10.67
N LEU A 3 -13.03 14.54 -11.26
CA LEU A 3 -12.96 15.07 -12.65
C LEU A 3 -13.32 16.54 -12.68
N ALA A 4 -12.50 17.30 -13.43
CA ALA A 4 -12.85 18.56 -14.03
C ALA A 4 -13.28 18.33 -15.49
N TYR A 5 -14.31 19.05 -15.94
CA TYR A 5 -14.71 19.13 -17.34
C TYR A 5 -13.74 20.09 -18.06
N PHE A 6 -12.94 19.62 -19.01
CA PHE A 6 -11.96 20.43 -19.72
C PHE A 6 -12.50 20.98 -21.04
N HIS A 7 -12.44 22.31 -21.18
CA HIS A 7 -12.71 23.03 -22.42
C HIS A 7 -11.50 22.88 -23.40
N PRO A 8 -11.67 22.80 -24.73
CA PRO A 8 -10.64 22.29 -25.66
C PRO A 8 -9.41 23.17 -25.93
N LYS A 9 -9.10 24.19 -25.11
CA LYS A 9 -8.04 25.18 -25.38
C LYS A 9 -6.93 25.27 -24.32
N TRP A 10 -6.85 24.34 -23.37
CA TRP A 10 -5.91 24.45 -22.25
C TRP A 10 -4.95 23.27 -22.17
N THR A 11 -3.64 23.55 -22.28
CA THR A 11 -2.55 22.61 -22.01
C THR A 11 -2.08 22.76 -20.56
N PHE A 12 -2.15 21.69 -19.77
CA PHE A 12 -1.66 21.66 -18.39
C PHE A 12 -0.41 20.78 -18.28
N ARG A 13 0.57 21.21 -17.47
CA ARG A 13 1.70 20.38 -17.05
C ARG A 13 1.48 19.96 -15.59
N VAL A 14 1.54 18.65 -15.34
CA VAL A 14 1.53 18.08 -13.99
C VAL A 14 2.98 17.93 -13.53
N PHE A 15 3.33 18.57 -12.42
CA PHE A 15 4.63 18.38 -11.76
C PHE A 15 4.45 17.32 -10.67
N VAL A 16 5.02 16.13 -10.87
CA VAL A 16 5.25 15.16 -9.79
C VAL A 16 6.62 15.49 -9.20
N ALA A 17 6.68 15.83 -7.91
CA ALA A 17 7.94 16.08 -7.23
C ALA A 17 8.85 14.84 -7.38
N ARG A 18 9.97 15.02 -8.08
CA ARG A 18 10.86 13.94 -8.49
C ARG A 18 11.83 13.62 -7.35
N ALA A 19 11.36 12.78 -6.43
CA ALA A 19 12.20 11.87 -5.68
C ALA A 19 11.49 10.52 -5.75
N CYS A 20 12.17 9.46 -6.19
CA CYS A 20 11.66 8.11 -6.09
C CYS A 20 11.62 7.75 -4.59
N VAL A 21 10.54 8.16 -3.91
CA VAL A 21 10.31 7.85 -2.50
C VAL A 21 9.65 6.49 -2.46
N MET A 22 10.46 5.47 -2.23
CA MET A 22 9.99 4.10 -2.06
C MET A 22 9.07 4.01 -0.83
N SER A 23 7.92 3.38 -0.98
CA SER A 23 7.03 3.16 0.17
C SER A 23 7.66 2.14 1.14
N LYS A 24 7.31 2.23 2.44
CA LYS A 24 7.74 1.26 3.45
C LYS A 24 7.43 -0.19 3.05
N ASP A 25 6.24 -0.42 2.51
CA ASP A 25 5.81 -1.77 2.11
C ASP A 25 6.62 -2.31 0.93
N GLU A 26 6.93 -1.44 -0.04
CA GLU A 26 7.80 -1.78 -1.16
C GLU A 26 9.21 -2.13 -0.70
N PHE A 27 9.77 -1.31 0.20
CA PHE A 27 11.08 -1.54 0.79
C PHE A 27 11.15 -2.90 1.49
N LEU A 28 10.13 -3.23 2.29
CA LEU A 28 10.05 -4.52 2.99
C LEU A 28 9.91 -5.70 2.00
N ARG A 29 9.14 -5.56 0.92
CA ARG A 29 9.02 -6.60 -0.13
C ARG A 29 10.35 -6.87 -0.84
N ILE A 30 11.12 -5.83 -1.17
CA ILE A 30 12.44 -5.99 -1.77
C ILE A 30 13.40 -6.65 -0.77
N LEU A 31 13.33 -6.26 0.50
CA LEU A 31 14.17 -6.84 1.55
C LEU A 31 13.89 -8.35 1.71
N ASP A 32 12.62 -8.75 1.71
CA ASP A 32 12.20 -10.15 1.75
C ASP A 32 12.70 -10.92 0.51
N PHE A 33 12.64 -10.31 -0.68
CA PHE A 33 13.20 -10.90 -1.90
C PHE A 33 14.71 -11.13 -1.78
N VAL A 34 15.47 -10.12 -1.35
CA VAL A 34 16.94 -10.23 -1.17
C VAL A 34 17.26 -11.30 -0.12
N GLU A 35 16.54 -11.35 0.99
CA GLU A 35 16.75 -12.33 2.06
C GLU A 35 16.47 -13.75 1.57
N ARG A 36 15.35 -13.96 0.85
CA ARG A 36 15.03 -15.26 0.23
C ARG A 36 16.06 -15.66 -0.81
N PHE A 37 16.50 -14.72 -1.65
CA PHE A 37 17.52 -14.97 -2.67
C PHE A 37 18.86 -15.37 -2.03
N ARG A 38 19.35 -14.63 -1.03
CA ARG A 38 20.59 -14.96 -0.30
C ARG A 38 20.47 -16.27 0.50
N THR A 39 19.28 -16.63 0.96
CA THR A 39 19.04 -17.91 1.63
C THR A 39 19.05 -19.07 0.63
N HIS A 40 18.45 -18.90 -0.54
CA HIS A 40 18.51 -19.90 -1.61
C HIS A 40 19.92 -20.06 -2.16
N SER A 41 20.68 -18.97 -2.32
CA SER A 41 22.09 -19.06 -2.74
C SER A 41 22.92 -19.85 -1.73
N LYS A 42 22.63 -19.73 -0.42
CA LYS A 42 23.28 -20.53 0.63
C LYS A 42 23.03 -22.03 0.53
N LEU A 43 21.85 -22.43 0.08
CA LEU A 43 21.51 -23.85 -0.07
C LEU A 43 22.19 -24.49 -1.28
N TRP A 44 22.58 -23.69 -2.29
CA TRP A 44 23.11 -24.18 -3.56
C TRP A 44 24.60 -23.90 -3.81
N THR A 45 25.25 -23.07 -2.99
CA THR A 45 26.69 -22.76 -3.12
C THR A 45 27.45 -23.09 -1.84
N PHE A 46 28.50 -23.91 -1.98
CA PHE A 46 29.41 -24.32 -0.89
C PHE A 46 30.17 -23.16 -0.21
N ALA A 47 30.09 -21.93 -0.73
CA ALA A 47 30.87 -20.77 -0.29
C ALA A 47 30.06 -19.67 0.43
N ALA A 48 28.76 -19.88 0.68
CA ALA A 48 27.92 -18.84 1.24
C ALA A 48 27.93 -18.89 2.78
N GLU A 49 28.91 -18.22 3.39
CA GLU A 49 28.97 -18.06 4.84
C GLU A 49 27.77 -17.27 5.39
N ALA A 50 27.46 -17.47 6.68
CA ALA A 50 26.55 -16.58 7.40
C ALA A 50 27.13 -15.16 7.40
N ASP A 51 26.31 -14.16 7.08
CA ASP A 51 26.67 -12.74 7.07
C ASP A 51 25.96 -12.08 8.26
N PRO A 52 26.58 -12.02 9.45
CA PRO A 52 25.91 -11.61 10.67
C PRO A 52 25.59 -10.12 10.66
N MET A 53 26.43 -9.31 10.03
CA MET A 53 26.22 -7.87 9.90
C MET A 53 25.02 -7.58 9.01
N TRP A 54 24.86 -8.31 7.91
CA TRP A 54 23.65 -8.22 7.09
C TRP A 54 22.40 -8.61 7.87
N GLN A 55 22.40 -9.75 8.55
CA GLN A 55 21.22 -10.21 9.29
C GLN A 55 20.81 -9.21 10.39
N MET A 56 21.77 -8.68 11.13
CA MET A 56 21.54 -7.62 12.10
C MET A 56 21.02 -6.33 11.46
N THR A 57 21.55 -5.95 10.29
CA THR A 57 21.11 -4.77 9.54
C THR A 57 19.67 -4.91 9.08
N VAL A 58 19.31 -6.03 8.45
CA VAL A 58 17.94 -6.36 8.01
C VAL A 58 16.97 -6.34 9.19
N PHE A 59 17.32 -7.02 10.30
CA PHE A 59 16.50 -7.04 11.50
C PHE A 59 16.29 -5.64 12.08
N LEU A 60 17.37 -4.87 12.23
CA LEU A 60 17.32 -3.52 12.76
C LEU A 60 16.48 -2.59 11.89
N MET A 61 16.63 -2.66 10.57
CA MET A 61 15.88 -1.83 9.62
C MET A 61 14.40 -2.20 9.59
N ARG A 62 14.04 -3.50 9.63
CA ARG A 62 12.65 -3.94 9.75
C ARG A 62 12.01 -3.38 11.02
N ARG A 63 12.69 -3.50 12.17
CA ARG A 63 12.21 -2.98 13.45
C ARG A 63 12.09 -1.45 13.44
N HIS A 64 13.03 -0.75 12.81
CA HIS A 64 12.97 0.69 12.63
C HIS A 64 11.75 1.13 11.81
N LEU A 65 11.52 0.50 10.65
CA LEU A 65 10.36 0.78 9.79
C LEU A 65 9.04 0.42 10.47
N GLU A 66 9.02 -0.62 11.31
CA GLU A 66 7.87 -1.00 12.14
C GLU A 66 7.67 -0.12 13.38
N GLY A 67 8.58 0.81 13.68
CA GLY A 67 8.53 1.63 14.90
C GLY A 67 8.77 0.84 16.20
N LYS A 68 9.38 -0.34 16.14
CA LYS A 68 9.62 -1.22 17.29
C LYS A 68 11.04 -1.07 17.83
N PRO A 69 11.24 -0.99 19.16
CA PRO A 69 12.57 -0.86 19.75
C PRO A 69 13.39 -2.16 19.60
N VAL A 70 14.72 -1.99 19.56
CA VAL A 70 15.72 -3.07 19.51
C VAL A 70 16.68 -2.96 20.70
N THR A 71 16.95 -4.09 21.36
CA THR A 71 17.98 -4.23 22.41
C THR A 71 19.22 -4.93 21.85
N VAL A 72 20.36 -4.80 22.54
CA VAL A 72 21.60 -5.52 22.21
C VAL A 72 21.35 -7.02 22.11
N THR A 73 20.63 -7.61 23.08
CA THR A 73 20.32 -9.04 23.09
C THR A 73 19.47 -9.47 21.91
N SER A 74 18.44 -8.68 21.54
CA SER A 74 17.61 -9.00 20.38
C SER A 74 18.38 -8.88 19.05
N LEU A 75 19.28 -7.89 18.94
CA LEU A 75 20.13 -7.72 17.76
C LEU A 75 21.15 -8.86 17.65
N ALA A 76 21.78 -9.23 18.77
CA ALA A 76 22.71 -10.35 18.83
C ALA A 76 22.03 -11.67 18.46
N SER A 77 20.80 -11.91 18.95
CA SER A 77 20.01 -13.08 18.58
C SER A 77 19.68 -13.13 17.09
N ALA A 78 19.49 -11.98 16.44
CA ALA A 78 19.19 -11.90 15.01
C ALA A 78 20.40 -12.18 14.12
N SER A 79 21.63 -12.14 14.66
CA SER A 79 22.88 -12.29 13.90
C SER A 79 23.17 -13.71 13.40
N GLY A 80 22.43 -14.72 13.87
CA GLY A 80 22.61 -16.12 13.48
C GLY A 80 23.94 -16.76 13.93
N VAL A 81 24.74 -16.08 14.76
CA VAL A 81 26.05 -16.55 15.24
C VAL A 81 26.12 -16.60 16.76
N PRO A 82 27.13 -17.30 17.35
CA PRO A 82 27.31 -17.33 18.80
C PRO A 82 27.37 -15.93 19.42
N TYR A 83 26.79 -15.78 20.61
CA TYR A 83 26.60 -14.48 21.27
C TYR A 83 27.89 -13.64 21.37
N ALA A 84 29.02 -14.26 21.73
CA ALA A 84 30.31 -13.57 21.81
C ALA A 84 30.76 -12.98 20.45
N THR A 85 30.53 -13.72 19.36
CA THR A 85 30.81 -13.26 17.99
C THR A 85 29.84 -12.13 17.60
N ALA A 86 28.56 -12.27 17.93
CA ALA A 86 27.55 -11.25 17.68
C ALA A 86 27.91 -9.93 18.38
N MET A 87 28.34 -10.00 19.64
CA MET A 87 28.74 -8.81 20.42
C MET A 87 29.94 -8.08 19.79
N ARG A 88 30.94 -8.81 19.28
CA ARG A 88 32.06 -8.20 18.54
C ARG A 88 31.57 -7.47 17.29
N ARG A 89 30.68 -8.09 16.51
CA ARG A 89 30.11 -7.46 15.30
C ARG A 89 29.24 -6.25 15.62
N ILE A 90 28.48 -6.29 16.71
CA ILE A 90 27.70 -5.12 17.17
C ILE A 90 28.65 -3.96 17.53
N GLU A 91 29.76 -4.25 18.20
CA GLU A 91 30.77 -3.24 18.52
C GLU A 91 31.42 -2.68 17.25
N ASP A 92 31.78 -3.54 16.29
CA ASP A 92 32.27 -3.12 14.97
C ASP A 92 31.27 -2.16 14.28
N MET A 93 29.97 -2.47 14.33
CA MET A 93 28.94 -1.61 13.74
C MET A 93 28.76 -0.26 14.48
N PHE A 94 28.98 -0.20 15.80
CA PHE A 94 29.02 1.07 16.54
C PHE A 94 30.25 1.89 16.16
N GLN A 95 31.43 1.26 16.09
CA GLN A 95 32.68 1.92 15.72
C GLN A 95 32.62 2.49 14.29
N ASN A 96 31.96 1.80 13.37
CA ASN A 96 31.74 2.26 12.00
C ASN A 96 30.57 3.25 11.85
N HIS A 97 29.99 3.73 12.95
CA HIS A 97 28.86 4.67 12.95
C HIS A 97 27.61 4.18 12.20
N LEU A 98 27.40 2.87 12.13
CA LEU A 98 26.21 2.25 11.52
C LEU A 98 25.05 2.16 12.52
N LEU A 99 25.36 2.16 13.83
CA LEU A 99 24.39 2.07 14.91
C LEU A 99 24.40 3.31 15.79
N VAL A 100 23.22 3.69 16.29
CA VAL A 100 23.05 4.78 17.25
C VAL A 100 22.33 4.26 18.49
N ARG A 101 22.77 4.72 19.66
CA ARG A 101 22.09 4.45 20.95
C ARG A 101 21.11 5.59 21.23
N ARG A 102 19.83 5.26 21.46
CA ARG A 102 18.82 6.20 21.97
C ARG A 102 18.45 5.82 23.39
N GLN A 103 18.64 6.74 24.33
CA GLN A 103 18.28 6.53 25.74
C GLN A 103 16.77 6.31 25.86
N ARG A 104 16.36 5.30 26.64
CA ARG A 104 14.95 4.98 26.91
C ARG A 104 14.45 5.59 28.23
N THR A 105 15.37 5.99 29.11
CA THR A 105 15.05 6.51 30.44
C THR A 105 15.84 7.77 30.73
N ARG A 106 15.24 8.67 31.53
CA ARG A 106 15.86 9.93 31.99
C ARG A 106 17.20 9.71 32.73
N THR A 107 17.39 8.51 33.29
CA THR A 107 18.61 8.09 33.99
C THR A 107 19.72 7.55 33.07
N GLY A 108 19.46 7.36 31.77
CA GLY A 108 20.44 6.82 30.81
C GLY A 108 20.78 5.32 30.94
N LYS A 109 20.33 4.66 32.01
CA LYS A 109 20.63 3.24 32.33
C LYS A 109 20.15 2.22 31.28
N SER A 110 19.13 2.57 30.49
CA SER A 110 18.63 1.72 29.41
C SER A 110 18.60 2.48 28.09
N PHE A 111 19.02 1.81 27.02
CA PHE A 111 19.02 2.35 25.67
C PHE A 111 18.41 1.36 24.68
N SER A 112 17.99 1.88 23.54
CA SER A 112 17.60 1.12 22.36
C SER A 112 18.61 1.37 21.25
N ILE A 113 18.80 0.37 20.40
CA ILE A 113 19.65 0.46 19.22
C ILE A 113 18.78 0.90 18.05
N HIS A 114 19.28 1.85 17.27
CA HIS A 114 18.64 2.37 16.06
C HIS A 114 19.66 2.38 14.93
N PRO A 115 19.22 2.21 13.67
CA PRO A 115 20.10 2.42 12.54
C PRO A 115 20.52 3.90 12.50
N SER A 116 21.77 4.17 12.16
CA SER A 116 22.20 5.54 11.88
C SER A 116 21.61 6.02 10.55
N GLN A 117 21.59 7.34 10.33
CA GLN A 117 21.16 7.89 9.04
C GLN A 117 22.00 7.32 7.89
N ARG A 118 23.32 7.18 8.11
CA ARG A 118 24.23 6.55 7.17
C ARG A 118 23.80 5.12 6.80
N LEU A 119 23.49 4.27 7.79
CA LEU A 119 23.06 2.90 7.53
C LEU A 119 21.72 2.86 6.77
N ILE A 120 20.80 3.78 7.10
CA ILE A 120 19.52 3.92 6.39
C ILE A 120 19.76 4.25 4.92
N ASP A 121 20.60 5.26 4.65
CA ASP A 121 20.89 5.73 3.29
C ASP A 121 21.62 4.68 2.45
N GLU A 122 22.61 3.99 3.04
CA GLU A 122 23.36 2.90 2.40
C GLU A 122 22.43 1.74 2.03
N LEU A 123 21.58 1.29 2.97
CA LEU A 123 20.66 0.20 2.67
C LEU A 123 19.57 0.62 1.68
N HIS A 124 19.06 1.85 1.77
CA HIS A 124 18.08 2.37 0.81
C HIS A 124 18.64 2.41 -0.61
N THR A 125 19.89 2.86 -0.76
CA THR A 125 20.59 2.84 -2.05
C THR A 125 20.73 1.43 -2.58
N TYR A 126 21.16 0.47 -1.74
CA TYR A 126 21.26 -0.94 -2.13
C TYR A 126 19.90 -1.52 -2.58
N VAL A 127 18.83 -1.28 -1.82
CA VAL A 127 17.47 -1.75 -2.13
C VAL A 127 16.96 -1.13 -3.43
N LEU A 128 17.20 0.15 -3.68
CA LEU A 128 16.89 0.82 -4.96
C LEU A 128 17.63 0.19 -6.13
N GLN A 129 18.92 -0.13 -5.96
CA GLN A 129 19.70 -0.79 -7.01
C GLN A 129 19.15 -2.17 -7.35
N ILE A 130 18.72 -2.95 -6.35
CA ILE A 130 18.04 -4.24 -6.57
C ILE A 130 16.71 -4.04 -7.30
N LYS A 131 15.89 -3.06 -6.90
CA LYS A 131 14.65 -2.70 -7.58
C LYS A 131 14.91 -2.40 -9.06
N HIS A 132 15.91 -1.59 -9.36
CA HIS A 132 16.30 -1.26 -10.74
C HIS A 132 16.78 -2.48 -11.52
N LEU A 133 17.64 -3.32 -10.92
CA LEU A 133 18.17 -4.52 -11.57
C LEU A 133 17.06 -5.52 -11.93
N VAL A 134 16.11 -5.75 -11.03
CA VAL A 134 14.97 -6.63 -11.32
C VAL A 134 14.08 -6.02 -12.38
N GLY A 135 13.79 -4.72 -12.29
CA GLY A 135 12.97 -4.01 -13.27
C GLY A 135 13.56 -4.07 -14.69
N THR A 136 14.88 -3.90 -14.86
CA THR A 136 15.52 -4.06 -16.18
C THR A 136 15.45 -5.49 -16.69
N THR A 137 15.62 -6.48 -15.80
CA THR A 137 15.57 -7.91 -16.14
C THR A 137 14.20 -8.33 -16.70
N ILE A 138 13.12 -7.70 -16.25
CA ILE A 138 11.75 -7.94 -16.73
C ILE A 138 11.32 -7.01 -17.86
N GLY A 139 12.25 -6.24 -18.45
CA GLY A 139 12.01 -5.45 -19.67
C GLY A 139 11.58 -4.00 -19.46
N LEU A 140 11.66 -3.45 -18.24
CA LEU A 140 11.43 -2.01 -18.03
C LEU A 140 12.61 -1.19 -18.57
N LYS A 141 12.32 -0.12 -19.33
CA LYS A 141 13.33 0.75 -19.94
C LYS A 141 13.64 1.94 -19.04
N GLU A 142 14.93 2.23 -18.84
CA GLU A 142 15.37 3.34 -17.95
C GLU A 142 14.91 4.71 -18.44
N LYS A 143 14.76 4.90 -19.75
CA LYS A 143 14.51 6.21 -20.36
C LYS A 143 13.05 6.68 -20.31
N SER A 144 12.09 5.82 -19.97
CA SER A 144 10.65 6.14 -19.99
C SER A 144 10.08 6.63 -18.66
N GLY A 145 10.89 6.67 -17.59
CA GLY A 145 10.38 6.96 -16.24
C GLY A 145 9.51 5.83 -15.67
N ASP A 146 9.58 4.63 -16.27
CA ASP A 146 8.79 3.47 -15.85
C ASP A 146 9.28 2.88 -14.53
N PHE A 147 10.54 3.11 -14.16
CA PHE A 147 11.09 2.69 -12.86
C PHE A 147 10.46 3.42 -11.66
N ASP A 148 10.05 4.67 -11.84
CA ASP A 148 9.34 5.44 -10.81
C ASP A 148 7.90 4.93 -10.63
N LYS A 149 7.31 4.32 -11.66
CA LYS A 149 5.96 3.73 -11.65
C LYS A 149 5.96 2.25 -11.25
N PHE A 150 7.11 1.60 -11.36
CA PHE A 150 7.30 0.22 -10.98
C PHE A 150 7.23 0.10 -9.47
N TYR A 151 6.31 -0.73 -8.98
CA TYR A 151 6.26 -1.15 -7.58
C TYR A 151 6.75 -2.59 -7.48
N PHE A 152 7.76 -2.82 -6.66
CA PHE A 152 8.36 -4.13 -6.51
C PHE A 152 7.39 -5.14 -5.86
N GLY A 153 7.11 -6.23 -6.60
CA GLY A 153 6.22 -7.30 -6.16
C GLY A 153 4.73 -7.03 -6.38
N ALA A 154 4.36 -6.05 -7.20
CA ALA A 154 2.98 -5.89 -7.62
C ALA A 154 2.62 -6.78 -8.82
N SER A 155 1.37 -7.26 -8.86
CA SER A 155 0.88 -8.21 -9.86
C SER A 155 0.70 -7.61 -11.26
N TYR A 156 0.64 -6.27 -11.40
CA TYR A 156 0.38 -5.61 -12.68
C TYR A 156 1.47 -5.80 -13.76
N LEU A 157 2.63 -6.38 -13.43
CA LEU A 157 3.61 -6.81 -14.43
C LEU A 157 3.22 -8.12 -15.13
N ALA A 158 2.42 -8.96 -14.48
CA ALA A 158 1.59 -9.92 -15.19
C ALA A 158 0.42 -9.11 -15.74
N GLY A 159 0.64 -8.43 -16.88
CA GLY A 159 -0.42 -7.80 -17.64
C GLY A 159 -1.39 -8.85 -18.18
N SER A 160 -2.14 -9.50 -17.30
CA SER A 160 -3.38 -10.15 -17.66
C SER A 160 -4.30 -9.01 -18.05
N ILE A 161 -4.60 -8.88 -19.35
CA ILE A 161 -5.72 -8.06 -19.81
C ILE A 161 -6.90 -8.52 -18.96
N ILE A 162 -7.43 -7.64 -18.09
CA ILE A 162 -8.65 -7.94 -17.35
C ILE A 162 -9.71 -8.18 -18.42
N PRO A 163 -10.22 -9.42 -18.57
CA PRO A 163 -11.21 -9.69 -19.58
C PRO A 163 -12.44 -8.83 -19.29
N ALA A 164 -13.19 -8.47 -20.33
CA ALA A 164 -14.46 -7.81 -20.13
C ALA A 164 -15.32 -8.64 -19.14
N PRO A 165 -16.05 -7.99 -18.22
CA PRO A 165 -16.91 -8.69 -17.28
C PRO A 165 -17.82 -9.67 -18.03
N ALA A 166 -17.77 -10.94 -17.65
CA ALA A 166 -18.64 -11.95 -18.22
C ALA A 166 -19.98 -11.95 -17.47
N VAL A 167 -21.08 -12.11 -18.22
CA VAL A 167 -22.41 -12.29 -17.61
C VAL A 167 -22.40 -13.51 -16.70
N LEU A 168 -22.85 -13.34 -15.46
CA LEU A 168 -22.90 -14.43 -14.48
C LEU A 168 -23.90 -15.50 -14.94
N PRO A 169 -23.51 -16.78 -15.04
CA PRO A 169 -24.39 -17.84 -15.56
C PRO A 169 -25.68 -18.04 -14.77
N GLY A 170 -25.69 -17.75 -13.47
CA GLY A 170 -26.84 -17.89 -12.57
C GLY A 170 -27.35 -16.60 -11.95
N GLY A 171 -26.81 -15.45 -12.35
CA GLY A 171 -26.95 -14.19 -11.62
C GLY A 171 -26.47 -14.27 -10.15
N ILE A 172 -26.56 -13.18 -9.41
CA ILE A 172 -26.16 -13.14 -7.99
C ILE A 172 -27.18 -13.78 -7.03
N GLY A 173 -28.28 -14.36 -7.55
CA GLY A 173 -29.31 -15.03 -6.74
C GLY A 173 -30.19 -14.10 -5.90
N VAL A 174 -30.11 -12.79 -6.09
CA VAL A 174 -30.91 -11.80 -5.35
C VAL A 174 -32.14 -11.39 -6.18
N ARG A 175 -33.34 -11.69 -5.66
CA ARG A 175 -34.61 -11.32 -6.32
C ARG A 175 -35.09 -9.88 -6.09
N ARG A 176 -34.39 -9.14 -5.22
CA ARG A 176 -34.69 -7.74 -4.90
C ARG A 176 -33.63 -6.82 -5.49
N LYS A 177 -33.95 -5.53 -5.63
CA LYS A 177 -32.98 -4.50 -6.02
C LYS A 177 -31.84 -4.44 -5.03
N LEU A 178 -30.60 -4.47 -5.53
CA LEU A 178 -29.40 -4.19 -4.77
C LEU A 178 -29.30 -2.68 -4.57
N ARG A 179 -29.30 -2.22 -3.31
CA ARG A 179 -29.34 -0.80 -2.97
C ARG A 179 -27.93 -0.30 -2.65
N MET A 180 -27.42 0.61 -3.45
CA MET A 180 -26.10 1.21 -3.28
C MET A 180 -26.26 2.68 -2.90
N LEU A 181 -25.61 3.09 -1.81
CA LEU A 181 -25.43 4.49 -1.44
C LEU A 181 -24.01 4.93 -1.84
N THR A 182 -23.90 6.01 -2.59
CA THR A 182 -22.61 6.47 -3.13
C THR A 182 -22.42 7.98 -3.03
N PHE A 183 -21.17 8.43 -3.16
CA PHE A 183 -20.84 9.84 -3.34
C PHE A 183 -21.17 10.30 -4.76
N THR A 184 -21.68 11.52 -4.90
CA THR A 184 -21.99 12.14 -6.18
C THR A 184 -20.71 12.65 -6.83
N ASP A 185 -20.21 11.89 -7.79
CA ASP A 185 -19.00 12.24 -8.51
C ASP A 185 -19.04 11.72 -9.96
N PRO A 186 -18.02 12.01 -10.76
CA PRO A 186 -17.93 11.50 -12.12
C PRO A 186 -17.94 9.97 -12.21
N THR A 187 -17.38 9.26 -11.21
CA THR A 187 -17.39 7.80 -11.14
C THR A 187 -18.81 7.29 -10.94
N SER A 188 -19.58 7.89 -10.03
CA SER A 188 -20.99 7.53 -9.82
C SER A 188 -21.83 7.80 -11.06
N ARG A 189 -21.55 8.89 -11.79
CA ARG A 189 -22.19 9.19 -13.08
C ARG A 189 -21.83 8.17 -14.17
N ALA A 190 -20.57 7.76 -14.24
CA ALA A 190 -20.12 6.73 -15.18
C ALA A 190 -20.81 5.39 -14.86
N MET A 191 -20.88 5.01 -13.58
CA MET A 191 -21.57 3.81 -13.13
C MET A 191 -23.07 3.84 -13.47
N GLN A 192 -23.74 4.98 -13.26
CA GLN A 192 -25.14 5.16 -13.66
C GLN A 192 -25.33 5.04 -15.17
N SER A 193 -24.37 5.53 -15.97
CA SER A 193 -24.43 5.43 -17.44
C SER A 193 -24.26 3.99 -17.93
N ALA A 194 -23.49 3.18 -17.19
CA ALA A 194 -23.25 1.76 -17.48
C ALA A 194 -24.20 0.82 -16.70
N LEU A 195 -25.22 1.36 -16.01
CA LEU A 195 -26.03 0.59 -15.06
C LEU A 195 -26.72 -0.62 -15.71
N ARG A 196 -27.22 -0.47 -16.93
CA ARG A 196 -27.86 -1.57 -17.65
C ARG A 196 -26.91 -2.74 -17.89
N ASP A 197 -25.67 -2.47 -18.27
CA ASP A 197 -24.67 -3.51 -18.54
C ASP A 197 -24.26 -4.21 -17.23
N ILE A 198 -24.16 -3.45 -16.14
CA ILE A 198 -23.92 -3.98 -14.79
C ILE A 198 -25.06 -4.90 -14.37
N GLU A 199 -26.32 -4.47 -14.50
CA GLU A 199 -27.50 -5.26 -14.15
C GLU A 199 -27.59 -6.55 -14.97
N GLN A 200 -27.29 -6.48 -16.27
CA GLN A 200 -27.22 -7.66 -17.14
C GLN A 200 -26.12 -8.61 -16.72
N THR A 201 -24.95 -8.08 -16.38
CA THR A 201 -23.79 -8.89 -15.96
C THR A 201 -24.06 -9.57 -14.62
N LEU A 202 -24.69 -8.87 -13.67
CA LEU A 202 -25.02 -9.38 -12.35
C LEU A 202 -26.27 -10.27 -12.34
N GLY A 203 -27.15 -10.15 -13.34
CA GLY A 203 -28.47 -10.78 -13.34
C GLY A 203 -29.36 -10.25 -12.21
N ALA A 204 -29.21 -8.98 -11.81
CA ALA A 204 -29.97 -8.35 -10.74
C ALA A 204 -30.13 -6.84 -10.98
N GLU A 205 -31.25 -6.28 -10.55
CA GLU A 205 -31.50 -4.83 -10.60
C GLU A 205 -30.70 -4.10 -9.52
N VAL A 206 -30.17 -2.91 -9.86
CA VAL A 206 -29.34 -2.10 -8.96
C VAL A 206 -29.93 -0.70 -8.83
N GLN A 207 -30.17 -0.25 -7.60
CA GLN A 207 -30.59 1.10 -7.28
C GLN A 207 -29.42 1.88 -6.68
N ILE A 208 -28.97 2.92 -7.39
CA ILE A 208 -27.89 3.82 -6.92
C ILE A 208 -28.50 5.12 -6.40
N THR A 209 -28.24 5.42 -5.12
CA THR A 209 -28.51 6.72 -4.51
C THR A 209 -27.20 7.46 -4.35
N ALA A 210 -27.04 8.60 -5.01
CA ALA A 210 -25.83 9.41 -4.94
C ALA A 210 -26.09 10.68 -4.11
N LEU A 211 -25.26 10.94 -3.11
CA LEU A 211 -25.34 12.12 -2.22
C LEU A 211 -24.03 12.91 -2.25
N ASN A 212 -24.05 14.17 -1.83
CA ASN A 212 -22.79 14.90 -1.57
C ASN A 212 -22.12 14.33 -0.30
N LEU A 213 -20.88 14.75 0.01
CA LEU A 213 -20.06 14.10 1.03
C LEU A 213 -20.69 14.22 2.42
N ASP A 214 -21.18 15.40 2.78
CA ASP A 214 -21.80 15.65 4.08
C ASP A 214 -23.10 14.86 4.26
N ALA A 215 -23.96 14.84 3.24
CA ALA A 215 -25.20 14.08 3.27
C ALA A 215 -24.95 12.57 3.24
N LEU A 216 -23.93 12.11 2.51
CA LEU A 216 -23.50 10.71 2.51
C LEU A 216 -23.06 10.26 3.90
N PHE A 217 -22.25 11.08 4.59
CA PHE A 217 -21.81 10.80 5.95
C PHE A 217 -23.00 10.72 6.92
N ALA A 218 -23.88 11.74 6.88
CA ALA A 218 -25.05 11.80 7.74
C ALA A 218 -26.03 10.64 7.50
N GLU A 219 -26.32 10.32 6.24
CA GLU A 219 -27.18 9.19 5.88
C GLU A 219 -26.55 7.86 6.31
N THR A 220 -25.23 7.71 6.16
CA THR A 220 -24.56 6.46 6.58
C THR A 220 -24.64 6.27 8.09
N LEU A 221 -24.44 7.33 8.90
CA LEU A 221 -24.60 7.26 10.36
C LEU A 221 -26.06 6.97 10.76
N ALA A 222 -27.02 7.62 10.11
CA ALA A 222 -28.43 7.38 10.36
C ALA A 222 -28.83 5.95 10.01
N ASN A 223 -28.34 5.42 8.88
CA ASN A 223 -28.58 4.05 8.44
C ASN A 223 -27.94 3.02 9.39
N ALA A 224 -26.73 3.27 9.86
CA ALA A 224 -26.03 2.38 10.81
C ALA A 224 -26.76 2.23 12.16
N SER A 225 -27.58 3.21 12.53
CA SER A 225 -28.39 3.17 13.75
C SER A 225 -29.68 2.35 13.60
N LYS A 226 -30.02 1.89 12.38
CA LYS A 226 -31.23 1.12 12.12
C LYS A 226 -31.02 -0.36 12.48
N PRO A 227 -32.06 -1.05 12.98
CA PRO A 227 -31.99 -2.50 13.20
C PRO A 227 -31.71 -3.31 11.92
N ARG A 228 -32.05 -2.74 10.76
CA ARG A 228 -31.79 -3.32 9.45
C ARG A 228 -31.34 -2.21 8.50
N SER A 229 -30.25 -2.45 7.79
CA SER A 229 -29.72 -1.51 6.80
C SER A 229 -30.66 -1.34 5.61
N ASP A 230 -30.87 -0.09 5.22
CA ASP A 230 -31.56 0.30 3.98
C ASP A 230 -30.65 0.23 2.75
N TYR A 231 -29.36 -0.02 2.94
CA TYR A 231 -28.39 -0.17 1.87
C TYR A 231 -27.65 -1.50 1.98
N ASP A 232 -27.33 -2.06 0.82
CA ASP A 232 -26.57 -3.30 0.70
C ASP A 232 -25.08 -3.00 0.43
N ILE A 233 -24.78 -1.90 -0.28
CA ILE A 233 -23.43 -1.43 -0.58
C ILE A 233 -23.32 0.06 -0.25
N LEU A 234 -22.21 0.45 0.40
CA LEU A 234 -21.87 1.83 0.73
C LEU A 234 -20.52 2.18 0.12
N THR A 235 -20.38 3.33 -0.53
CA THR A 235 -19.05 3.93 -0.75
C THR A 235 -18.71 4.83 0.41
N LEU A 236 -17.50 4.72 0.93
CA LEU A 236 -17.02 5.50 2.07
C LEU A 236 -15.75 6.24 1.69
N ASP A 237 -15.57 7.43 2.27
CA ASP A 237 -14.27 8.07 2.23
C ASP A 237 -13.28 7.31 3.13
N LEU A 238 -12.01 7.28 2.73
CA LEU A 238 -10.97 6.50 3.44
C LEU A 238 -10.84 6.87 4.93
N PRO A 239 -10.94 8.16 5.35
CA PRO A 239 -10.86 8.52 6.76
C PRO A 239 -11.96 7.92 7.64
N TRP A 240 -13.11 7.53 7.06
CA TRP A 240 -14.26 7.03 7.83
C TRP A 240 -14.16 5.55 8.18
N ILE A 241 -13.30 4.80 7.47
CA ILE A 241 -13.19 3.34 7.61
C ILE A 241 -12.88 2.93 9.05
N ALA A 242 -11.91 3.60 9.69
CA ALA A 242 -11.51 3.28 11.05
C ALA A 242 -12.64 3.49 12.06
N GLU A 243 -13.31 4.65 12.02
CA GLU A 243 -14.42 4.98 12.92
C GLU A 243 -15.58 4.00 12.75
N PHE A 244 -15.95 3.69 11.51
CA PHE A 244 -17.12 2.85 11.23
C PHE A 244 -16.82 1.37 11.51
N ALA A 245 -15.59 0.92 11.31
CA ALA A 245 -15.15 -0.41 11.70
C ALA A 245 -15.14 -0.57 13.23
N GLU A 246 -14.61 0.41 13.97
CA GLU A 246 -14.58 0.39 15.44
C GLU A 246 -15.99 0.34 16.05
N ARG A 247 -16.95 1.03 15.43
CA ARG A 247 -18.37 1.00 15.84
C ARG A 247 -19.14 -0.24 15.36
N GLY A 248 -18.51 -1.13 14.59
CA GLY A 248 -19.14 -2.33 14.06
C GLY A 248 -20.18 -2.07 12.97
N TYR A 249 -20.10 -0.93 12.28
CA TYR A 249 -21.02 -0.57 11.20
C TYR A 249 -20.67 -1.23 9.86
N LEU A 250 -19.42 -1.70 9.73
CA LEU A 250 -18.90 -2.33 8.52
C LEU A 250 -18.72 -3.83 8.72
N MET A 251 -19.06 -4.60 7.69
CA MET A 251 -18.81 -6.04 7.65
C MET A 251 -17.35 -6.31 7.29
N PRO A 252 -16.62 -7.14 8.07
CA PRO A 252 -15.31 -7.65 7.67
C PRO A 252 -15.38 -8.43 6.35
N LEU A 253 -14.44 -8.20 5.44
CA LEU A 253 -14.44 -8.78 4.10
C LEU A 253 -13.42 -9.93 3.92
N ASP A 254 -12.50 -10.15 4.86
CA ASP A 254 -11.40 -11.11 4.68
C ASP A 254 -11.87 -12.51 4.30
N SER A 255 -12.91 -13.04 4.98
CA SER A 255 -13.47 -14.37 4.64
C SER A 255 -14.07 -14.42 3.24
N LEU A 256 -14.72 -13.34 2.76
CA LEU A 256 -15.27 -13.27 1.41
C LEU A 256 -14.16 -13.25 0.36
N LEU A 257 -13.11 -12.46 0.61
CA LEU A 257 -11.98 -12.31 -0.29
C LEU A 257 -11.16 -13.60 -0.41
N GLU A 258 -11.03 -14.37 0.67
CA GLU A 258 -10.37 -15.68 0.67
C GLU A 258 -11.16 -16.73 -0.13
N MET A 259 -12.50 -16.76 0.02
CA MET A 259 -13.37 -17.69 -0.71
C MET A 259 -13.32 -17.48 -2.23
N ASP A 260 -13.28 -16.22 -2.67
CA ASP A 260 -13.31 -15.87 -4.10
C ASP A 260 -11.91 -15.81 -4.74
N HIS A 261 -10.86 -16.22 -4.03
CA HIS A 261 -9.46 -16.09 -4.47
C HIS A 261 -9.13 -14.68 -5.00
N PHE A 262 -9.68 -13.66 -4.34
CA PHE A 262 -9.63 -12.29 -4.83
C PHE A 262 -8.19 -11.78 -4.93
N ASN A 263 -7.79 -11.33 -6.12
CA ASN A 263 -6.43 -10.83 -6.34
C ASN A 263 -6.26 -9.41 -5.82
N LYS A 264 -5.90 -9.28 -4.54
CA LYS A 264 -5.60 -7.99 -3.92
C LYS A 264 -4.38 -7.28 -4.50
N ASP A 265 -3.46 -8.01 -5.16
CA ASP A 265 -2.23 -7.43 -5.71
C ASP A 265 -2.48 -6.64 -7.02
N ASP A 266 -3.72 -6.62 -7.52
CA ASP A 266 -4.17 -5.71 -8.60
C ASP A 266 -4.46 -4.29 -8.10
N PHE A 267 -4.48 -4.07 -6.78
CA PHE A 267 -4.74 -2.76 -6.17
C PHE A 267 -3.46 -2.08 -5.73
N HIS A 268 -3.43 -0.74 -5.81
CA HIS A 268 -2.32 0.02 -5.27
C HIS A 268 -2.20 -0.24 -3.75
N PRO A 269 -1.02 -0.62 -3.23
CA PRO A 269 -0.86 -1.07 -1.84
C PRO A 269 -1.35 -0.07 -0.80
N ALA A 270 -1.08 1.22 -1.00
CA ALA A 270 -1.55 2.28 -0.09
C ALA A 270 -3.09 2.37 -0.06
N GLY A 271 -3.76 2.22 -1.21
CA GLY A 271 -5.22 2.24 -1.28
C GLY A 271 -5.82 1.02 -0.60
N TRP A 272 -5.24 -0.16 -0.85
CA TRP A 272 -5.66 -1.42 -0.21
C TRP A 272 -5.51 -1.35 1.31
N ALA A 273 -4.36 -0.88 1.79
CA ALA A 273 -4.06 -0.74 3.21
C ALA A 273 -4.95 0.29 3.91
N ALA A 274 -5.29 1.40 3.24
CA ALA A 274 -6.15 2.44 3.81
C ALA A 274 -7.59 1.96 4.09
N ALA A 275 -8.04 0.90 3.42
CA ALA A 275 -9.33 0.25 3.68
C ALA A 275 -9.26 -0.87 4.75
N ARG A 276 -8.16 -0.97 5.50
CA ARG A 276 -7.98 -1.91 6.62
C ARG A 276 -8.02 -1.20 7.96
N TYR A 277 -8.58 -1.87 8.96
CA TYR A 277 -8.54 -1.45 10.35
C TYR A 277 -8.17 -2.64 11.25
N HIS A 278 -7.17 -2.45 12.12
CA HIS A 278 -6.56 -3.51 12.95
C HIS A 278 -6.23 -4.82 12.20
N GLY A 279 -5.79 -4.70 10.95
CA GLY A 279 -5.41 -5.86 10.13
C GLY A 279 -6.59 -6.58 9.46
N VAL A 280 -7.82 -6.09 9.62
CA VAL A 280 -9.01 -6.64 8.96
C VAL A 280 -9.40 -5.75 7.77
N GLN A 281 -9.77 -6.35 6.64
CA GLN A 281 -10.24 -5.60 5.46
C GLN A 281 -11.73 -5.26 5.59
N TYR A 282 -12.08 -3.97 5.45
CA TYR A 282 -13.48 -3.51 5.56
C TYR A 282 -14.03 -2.87 4.28
N GLY A 283 -13.17 -2.58 3.29
CA GLY A 283 -13.60 -2.03 2.01
C GLY A 283 -12.69 -2.45 0.86
N ILE A 284 -13.19 -2.36 -0.37
CA ILE A 284 -12.40 -2.57 -1.60
C ILE A 284 -12.19 -1.20 -2.25
N PRO A 285 -10.94 -0.77 -2.53
CA PRO A 285 -10.69 0.53 -3.12
C PRO A 285 -11.23 0.61 -4.55
N ILE A 286 -12.23 1.46 -4.79
CA ILE A 286 -12.79 1.70 -6.14
C ILE A 286 -12.16 2.90 -6.85
N GLN A 287 -11.66 3.87 -6.07
CA GLN A 287 -11.13 5.12 -6.58
C GLN A 287 -10.12 5.68 -5.58
N THR A 288 -8.90 5.90 -6.03
CA THR A 288 -7.86 6.57 -5.25
C THR A 288 -7.72 8.02 -5.70
N THR A 289 -7.66 8.94 -4.74
CA THR A 289 -7.48 10.37 -4.99
C THR A 289 -6.07 10.79 -4.54
N PRO A 290 -5.08 10.93 -5.42
CA PRO A 290 -3.87 11.65 -5.03
C PRO A 290 -4.19 13.15 -4.90
N GLU A 291 -3.66 13.79 -3.87
CA GLU A 291 -3.65 15.25 -3.80
C GLU A 291 -2.64 15.80 -4.80
N LEU A 292 -3.10 16.70 -5.67
CA LEU A 292 -2.29 17.26 -6.75
C LEU A 292 -2.36 18.79 -6.71
N LEU A 293 -1.22 19.44 -6.85
CA LEU A 293 -1.17 20.87 -7.15
C LEU A 293 -1.35 21.06 -8.65
N MET A 294 -2.48 21.67 -9.02
CA MET A 294 -2.73 22.13 -10.39
C MET A 294 -2.52 23.64 -10.45
N TYR A 295 -1.72 24.11 -11.39
CA TYR A 295 -1.45 25.53 -11.58
C TYR A 295 -1.51 25.92 -13.05
N ARG A 296 -1.68 27.22 -13.29
CA ARG A 296 -1.73 27.82 -14.63
C ARG A 296 -0.33 28.17 -15.09
N THR A 297 0.17 27.42 -16.07
CA THR A 297 1.56 27.56 -16.56
C THR A 297 1.82 28.89 -17.25
N ASP A 298 0.82 29.47 -17.89
CA ASP A 298 0.89 30.79 -18.52
C ASP A 298 1.01 31.91 -17.49
N LEU A 299 0.21 31.89 -16.42
CA LEU A 299 0.30 32.88 -15.35
C LEU A 299 1.64 32.84 -14.62
N PHE A 300 2.18 31.63 -14.41
CA PHE A 300 3.51 31.48 -13.82
C PHE A 300 4.62 31.89 -14.80
N GLY A 301 4.46 31.60 -16.10
CA GLY A 301 5.40 32.04 -17.13
C GLY A 301 5.45 33.55 -17.32
N GLU A 302 4.32 34.24 -17.12
CA GLU A 302 4.25 35.71 -17.13
C GLU A 302 4.87 36.33 -15.87
N ALA A 303 4.79 35.65 -14.73
CA ALA A 303 5.28 36.14 -13.44
C ALA A 303 6.78 35.91 -13.19
N GLY A 304 7.41 34.95 -13.90
CA GLY A 304 8.82 34.59 -13.77
C GLY A 304 9.06 33.41 -12.84
#